data_AF-A0A7C0XQW3-F1
#
_entry.id   AF-A0A7C0XQW3-F1
#
_cell.length_a   1.000
_cell.length_b   1.000
_cell.length_c   1.000
_cell.angle_alpha   90.00
_cell.angle_beta   90.00
_cell.angle_gamma   90.00
#
_symmetry.space_group_name_H-M   'P 1'
#
loop_
_entity.id
_entity.type
_entity.pdbx_description
1 polymer ?
#
loop_
_entity_poly.entity_id
_entity_poly.type
_entity_poly.pdbx_seq_one_letter_code
_entity_poly.pdbx_strand_id
1 'polypeptide(L)'
;MQSSHLLLALSGHGYGHLAQCAPVINALWRDRPDLKLTVCGALPRDIVEERLDRAFDYRCVELDPVLQMFSAWEVDVPASQQIYRAFHDNRDAGLQQDMDLLREFSPDLVLADIPWRILSAAAQLGIASIGM
;
A
#
# COMPACT_ATOMS: atom_id res chain seq x y z
N MET A 1 -17.08 -19.32 -9.91
CA MET A 1 -16.51 -18.87 -8.62
C MET A 1 -16.22 -17.39 -8.76
N GLN A 2 -16.55 -16.58 -7.75
CA GLN A 2 -16.23 -15.15 -7.79
C GLN A 2 -14.71 -14.99 -7.68
N SER A 3 -14.13 -14.21 -8.58
CA SER A 3 -12.69 -13.93 -8.60
C SER A 3 -12.36 -13.07 -7.37
N SER A 4 -11.42 -13.54 -6.55
CA SER A 4 -10.98 -12.83 -5.35
C SER A 4 -10.24 -11.54 -5.71
N HIS A 5 -10.34 -10.53 -4.86
CA HIS A 5 -9.74 -9.22 -5.04
C HIS A 5 -8.78 -8.89 -3.90
N LEU A 6 -7.50 -8.73 -4.24
CA LEU A 6 -6.45 -8.27 -3.34
C LEU A 6 -6.17 -6.78 -3.58
N LEU A 7 -6.13 -6.01 -2.49
CA LEU A 7 -5.55 -4.67 -2.49
C LEU A 7 -4.14 -4.72 -1.90
N LEU A 8 -3.14 -4.32 -2.68
CA LEU A 8 -1.77 -4.12 -2.22
C LEU A 8 -1.59 -2.65 -1.84
N ALA A 9 -1.40 -2.38 -0.56
CA ALA A 9 -1.00 -1.10 -0.02
C ALA A 9 0.53 -1.02 0.01
N LEU A 10 1.08 -0.35 -0.99
CA LEU A 10 2.52 -0.28 -1.24
C LEU A 10 3.09 1.04 -0.71
N SER A 11 4.06 0.94 0.19
CA SER A 11 4.73 2.11 0.77
C SER A 11 5.49 2.95 -0.26
N GLY A 12 5.54 4.25 0.00
CA GLY A 12 6.39 5.22 -0.71
C GLY A 12 7.87 5.22 -0.31
N HIS A 13 8.32 4.38 0.63
CA HIS A 13 9.71 4.36 1.17
C HIS A 13 10.78 3.84 0.18
N GLY A 14 10.53 3.93 -1.13
CA GLY A 14 11.42 3.51 -2.21
C GLY A 14 11.10 2.14 -2.79
N TYR A 15 11.90 1.69 -3.75
CA TYR A 15 11.62 0.48 -4.54
C TYR A 15 11.85 -0.84 -3.79
N GLY A 16 12.38 -0.80 -2.56
CA GLY A 16 12.63 -1.98 -1.74
C GLY A 16 11.35 -2.75 -1.41
N HIS A 17 10.29 -2.05 -1.01
CA HIS A 17 8.98 -2.63 -0.71
C HIS A 17 8.35 -3.27 -1.94
N LEU A 18 8.46 -2.62 -3.10
CA LEU A 18 8.01 -3.20 -4.37
C LEU A 18 8.78 -4.50 -4.68
N ALA A 19 10.09 -4.53 -4.44
CA ALA A 19 10.91 -5.71 -4.65
C ALA A 19 10.56 -6.88 -3.70
N GLN A 20 10.00 -6.59 -2.51
CA GLN A 20 9.51 -7.59 -1.57
C GLN A 20 8.11 -8.08 -1.94
N CYS A 21 7.20 -7.16 -2.27
CA CYS A 21 5.81 -7.47 -2.59
C CYS A 21 5.66 -8.20 -3.94
N ALA A 22 6.38 -7.77 -4.98
CA ALA A 22 6.16 -8.27 -6.33
C ALA A 22 6.35 -9.80 -6.47
N PRO A 23 7.40 -10.44 -5.90
CA PRO A 23 7.52 -11.91 -5.93
C PRO A 23 6.35 -12.64 -5.28
N VAL A 24 5.78 -12.08 -4.20
CA VAL A 24 4.61 -12.64 -3.51
C VAL A 24 3.39 -12.57 -4.42
N ILE A 25 3.12 -11.39 -5.01
CA ILE A 25 2.00 -11.18 -5.92
C ILE A 25 2.12 -12.08 -7.16
N ASN A 26 3.30 -12.16 -7.78
CA ASN A 26 3.53 -12.99 -8.96
C ASN A 26 3.37 -14.48 -8.63
N ALA A 27 3.80 -14.93 -7.45
CA ALA A 27 3.54 -16.28 -6.98
C ALA A 27 2.04 -16.55 -6.79
N LEU A 28 1.30 -15.63 -6.15
CA LEU A 28 -0.15 -15.74 -6.00
C LEU A 28 -0.86 -15.84 -7.35
N TRP A 29 -0.43 -15.08 -8.36
CA TRP A 29 -0.99 -15.14 -9.71
C TRP A 29 -0.67 -16.43 -10.47
N ARG A 30 0.40 -17.14 -10.13
CA ARG A 30 0.66 -18.47 -10.69
C ARG A 30 -0.36 -19.49 -10.17
N ASP A 31 -0.68 -19.42 -8.89
CA ASP A 31 -1.62 -20.34 -8.24
C ASP A 31 -3.08 -19.93 -8.44
N ARG A 32 -3.33 -18.63 -8.55
CA ARG A 32 -4.64 -18.00 -8.76
C ARG A 32 -4.62 -17.02 -9.94
N PRO A 33 -4.69 -17.54 -11.18
CA PRO A 33 -4.67 -16.70 -12.39
C PRO A 33 -5.82 -15.70 -12.50
N ASP A 34 -6.90 -15.92 -11.75
CA ASP A 34 -8.09 -15.08 -11.70
C ASP A 34 -8.07 -14.02 -10.59
N LEU A 35 -7.00 -13.95 -9.78
CA LEU A 35 -6.87 -12.95 -8.72
C LEU A 35 -6.83 -11.54 -9.32
N LYS A 36 -7.81 -10.71 -8.94
CA LYS A 36 -7.79 -9.27 -9.23
C LYS A 36 -6.85 -8.58 -8.25
N LEU A 37 -6.08 -7.64 -8.78
CA LEU A 37 -5.16 -6.82 -7.99
C LEU A 37 -5.48 -5.35 -8.19
N THR A 38 -5.60 -4.63 -7.08
CA THR A 38 -5.46 -3.17 -7.05
C THR A 38 -4.22 -2.83 -6.26
N VAL A 39 -3.32 -2.05 -6.85
CA VAL A 39 -2.16 -1.50 -6.15
C VAL A 39 -2.45 -0.05 -5.80
N CYS A 40 -2.35 0.27 -4.52
CA CYS A 40 -2.44 1.63 -3.98
C CYS A 40 -1.06 2.04 -3.48
N GLY A 41 -0.56 3.20 -3.91
CA GLY A 41 0.74 3.71 -3.50
C GLY A 41 1.15 4.92 -4.33
N ALA A 42 2.33 5.47 -4.07
CA ALA A 42 2.82 6.68 -4.72
C ALA A 42 3.99 6.44 -5.70
N LEU A 43 4.43 5.19 -5.88
CA LEU A 43 5.47 4.88 -6.85
C LEU A 43 4.99 5.16 -8.30
N PRO A 44 5.89 5.44 -9.24
CA PRO A 44 5.53 5.51 -10.65
C PRO A 44 4.92 4.18 -11.13
N ARG A 45 3.79 4.25 -11.83
CA ARG A 45 3.03 3.07 -12.27
C ARG A 45 3.86 2.16 -13.17
N ASP A 46 4.63 2.74 -14.08
CA ASP A 46 5.55 2.05 -14.99
C ASP A 46 6.58 1.19 -14.23
N ILE A 47 7.14 1.73 -13.14
CA ILE A 47 8.07 0.98 -12.28
C ILE A 47 7.37 -0.21 -11.60
N VAL A 48 6.10 -0.05 -11.20
CA VAL A 48 5.30 -1.16 -10.64
C VAL A 48 5.01 -2.21 -11.73
N GLU A 49 4.65 -1.78 -12.94
CA GLU A 49 4.37 -2.66 -14.09
C GLU A 49 5.59 -3.50 -14.48
N GLU A 50 6.81 -2.95 -14.40
CA GLU A 50 8.04 -3.72 -14.67
C GLU A 50 8.27 -4.91 -13.73
N ARG A 51 7.61 -4.94 -12.57
CA ARG A 51 7.79 -5.98 -11.54
C ARG A 51 6.62 -6.96 -11.44
N LEU A 52 5.49 -6.66 -12.06
CA LEU A 52 4.25 -7.43 -11.93
C LEU A 52 3.92 -8.16 -13.24
N ASP A 53 3.70 -9.48 -13.16
CA ASP A 53 3.56 -10.35 -14.34
C ASP A 53 2.22 -10.19 -15.08
N ARG A 54 1.26 -9.45 -14.53
CA ARG A 54 -0.10 -9.32 -15.06
C ARG A 54 -0.65 -7.90 -14.88
N ALA A 55 -1.72 -7.61 -15.61
CA ALA A 55 -2.45 -6.35 -15.49
C ALA A 55 -3.11 -6.21 -14.10
N PHE A 56 -3.13 -4.97 -13.61
CA PHE A 56 -3.71 -4.58 -12.34
C PHE A 56 -4.32 -3.17 -12.43
N ASP A 57 -5.19 -2.86 -11.47
CA ASP A 57 -5.69 -1.50 -11.27
C ASP A 57 -4.71 -0.71 -10.40
N TYR A 58 -4.47 0.56 -10.73
CA TYR A 58 -3.55 1.41 -9.98
C TYR A 58 -4.24 2.64 -9.41
N ARG A 59 -4.05 2.89 -8.11
CA ARG A 59 -4.44 4.13 -7.44
C ARG A 59 -3.20 4.83 -6.91
N CYS A 60 -2.88 5.97 -7.51
CA CYS A 60 -1.85 6.87 -6.99
C CYS A 60 -2.37 7.53 -5.71
N VAL A 61 -1.79 7.18 -4.56
CA VAL A 61 -2.16 7.71 -3.24
C VAL A 61 -1.00 7.53 -2.25
N GLU A 62 -0.76 8.54 -1.41
CA GLU A 62 0.17 8.45 -0.29
C GLU A 62 -0.52 7.75 0.89
N LEU A 63 -0.01 6.59 1.30
CA LEU A 63 -0.64 5.75 2.35
C LEU A 63 0.02 5.91 3.71
N ASP A 64 1.30 6.29 3.75
CA ASP A 64 2.13 6.36 4.94
C ASP A 64 3.11 7.55 4.87
N PRO A 65 3.56 8.08 6.03
CA PRO A 65 4.56 9.14 6.03
C PRO A 65 5.93 8.53 5.72
N VAL A 66 6.66 9.11 4.78
CA VAL A 66 8.01 8.66 4.40
C VAL A 66 9.08 9.50 5.09
N LEU A 67 10.15 8.84 5.56
CA LEU A 67 11.35 9.53 6.05
C LEU A 67 11.91 10.49 4.99
N GLN A 68 12.13 11.74 5.38
CA GLN A 68 12.81 12.70 4.54
C GLN A 68 14.30 12.47 4.62
N MET A 69 14.96 12.47 3.46
CA MET A 69 16.35 12.08 3.31
C MET A 69 17.12 13.19 2.62
N PHE A 70 18.31 13.53 3.11
CA PHE A 70 19.28 14.31 2.34
C PHE A 70 20.02 13.44 1.32
N SER A 71 20.20 12.16 1.64
CA SER A 71 20.87 11.17 0.78
C SER A 71 20.47 9.74 1.19
N ALA A 72 20.98 8.72 0.50
CA ALA A 72 20.70 7.32 0.82
C ALA A 72 21.16 6.87 2.24
N TRP A 73 21.99 7.64 2.93
CA TRP A 73 22.54 7.31 4.25
C TRP A 73 22.30 8.39 5.32
N GLU A 74 21.65 9.51 4.95
CA GLU A 74 21.43 10.62 5.88
C GLU A 74 19.96 11.06 5.86
N VAL A 75 19.31 10.88 7.00
CA VAL A 75 17.91 11.27 7.25
C VAL A 75 17.86 12.74 7.65
N ASP A 76 16.95 13.51 7.04
CA ASP A 76 16.52 14.80 7.58
C ASP A 76 15.56 14.53 8.75
N VAL A 77 16.15 14.43 9.95
CA VAL A 77 15.41 14.11 11.18
C VAL A 77 14.37 15.20 11.50
N PRO A 78 14.70 16.51 11.50
CA PRO A 78 13.70 17.55 11.75
C PRO A 78 12.50 17.49 10.79
N ALA A 79 12.73 17.35 9.48
CA ALA A 79 11.65 17.28 8.50
C ALA A 79 10.81 16.01 8.67
N SER A 80 11.47 14.86 8.87
CA SER A 80 10.78 13.59 9.14
C SER A 80 9.88 13.69 10.38
N GLN A 81 10.38 14.25 11.48
CA GLN A 81 9.54 14.43 12.68
C GLN A 81 8.32 15.32 12.41
N GLN A 82 8.44 16.36 11.58
CA GLN A 82 7.31 17.20 11.21
C GLN A 82 6.26 16.41 10.41
N ILE A 83 6.68 15.61 9.44
CA ILE A 83 5.77 14.79 8.63
C ILE A 83 5.05 13.75 9.49
N TYR A 84 5.77 13.03 10.35
CA TYR A 84 5.15 12.03 11.23
C TYR A 84 4.20 12.68 12.23
N ARG A 85 4.54 13.83 12.81
CA ARG A 85 3.62 14.60 13.66
C ARG A 85 2.35 14.96 12.91
N ALA A 86 2.46 15.56 11.73
CA ALA A 86 1.30 15.92 10.92
C ALA A 86 0.44 14.70 10.54
N PHE A 87 1.06 13.56 10.21
CA PHE A 87 0.36 12.32 9.90
C PHE A 87 -0.45 11.80 11.10
N HIS A 88 0.12 11.86 12.30
CA HIS A 88 -0.54 11.43 13.54
C HIS A 88 -1.58 12.45 14.04
N ASP A 89 -1.33 13.75 13.89
CA ASP A 89 -2.29 14.80 14.23
C ASP A 89 -3.53 14.70 13.33
N ASN A 90 -3.36 14.26 12.07
CA ASN A 90 -4.44 14.03 11.11
C ASN A 90 -4.98 12.58 11.13
N ARG A 91 -4.81 11.84 12.23
CA ARG A 91 -5.13 10.40 12.28
C ARG A 91 -6.57 10.08 11.87
N ASP A 92 -7.56 10.79 12.43
CA ASP A 92 -8.96 10.41 12.27
C ASP A 92 -9.45 10.70 10.84
N ALA A 93 -9.05 11.83 10.25
CA ALA A 93 -9.34 12.13 8.85
C ALA A 93 -8.59 11.20 7.89
N GLY A 94 -7.32 10.90 8.16
CA GLY A 94 -6.54 9.95 7.38
C GLY A 94 -7.11 8.53 7.44
N LEU A 95 -7.61 8.11 8.60
CA LEU A 95 -8.28 6.83 8.75
C LEU A 95 -9.56 6.77 7.92
N GLN A 96 -10.36 7.84 7.93
CA GLN A 96 -11.55 7.93 7.11
C GLN A 96 -11.21 7.86 5.61
N GLN A 97 -10.13 8.52 5.16
CA GLN A 97 -9.65 8.43 3.78
C GLN A 97 -9.27 6.98 3.40
N ASP A 98 -8.55 6.27 4.27
CA ASP A 98 -8.19 4.88 4.04
C ASP A 98 -9.43 3.98 4.01
N MET A 99 -10.44 4.23 4.87
CA MET A 99 -11.71 3.50 4.84
C MET A 99 -12.50 3.76 3.56
N ASP A 100 -12.53 4.99 3.08
CA ASP A 100 -13.23 5.34 1.84
C ASP A 100 -12.55 4.70 0.63
N LEU A 101 -11.22 4.66 0.62
CA LEU A 101 -10.44 3.92 -0.37
C LEU A 101 -10.80 2.42 -0.36
N LEU A 102 -10.87 1.80 0.81
CA LEU A 102 -11.24 0.37 0.92
C LEU A 102 -12.70 0.12 0.50
N ARG A 103 -13.63 1.03 0.79
CA ARG A 103 -15.03 0.92 0.33
C ARG A 103 -15.14 1.02 -1.18
N GLU A 104 -14.37 1.94 -1.79
CA GLU A 104 -14.36 2.14 -3.24
C GLU A 104 -14.00 0.86 -3.99
N PHE A 105 -12.93 0.18 -3.55
CA PHE A 105 -12.45 -1.03 -4.22
C PHE A 105 -13.10 -2.31 -3.72
N SER A 106 -13.64 -2.33 -2.50
CA SER A 106 -14.25 -3.50 -1.85
C SER A 106 -13.40 -4.78 -1.96
N PRO A 107 -12.11 -4.76 -1.55
CA PRO A 107 -11.25 -5.94 -1.64
C PRO A 107 -11.65 -7.02 -0.63
N ASP A 108 -11.35 -8.28 -0.96
CA ASP A 108 -11.49 -9.42 -0.04
C ASP A 108 -10.34 -9.46 0.98
N LEU A 109 -9.16 -8.96 0.60
CA LEU A 109 -7.94 -8.97 1.40
C LEU A 109 -7.12 -7.71 1.14
N VAL A 110 -6.55 -7.14 2.21
CA VAL A 110 -5.53 -6.09 2.14
C VAL A 110 -4.17 -6.67 2.50
N LEU A 111 -3.17 -6.51 1.65
CA LEU A 111 -1.77 -6.73 1.97
C LEU A 111 -1.09 -5.36 2.08
N ALA A 112 -0.52 -5.03 3.24
CA ALA A 112 0.21 -3.78 3.44
C ALA A 112 1.66 -4.07 3.82
N ASP A 113 2.60 -3.48 3.09
CA ASP A 113 4.04 -3.53 3.39
C ASP A 113 4.46 -2.14 3.87
N ILE A 114 4.50 -1.97 5.20
CA ILE A 114 4.67 -0.73 5.99
C ILE A 114 3.40 0.11 6.32
N PRO A 115 2.49 0.52 5.39
CA PRO A 115 1.36 1.37 5.74
C PRO A 115 0.41 0.76 6.76
N TRP A 116 0.48 1.21 8.01
CA TRP A 116 -0.28 0.60 9.11
C TRP A 116 -1.69 1.16 9.28
N ARG A 117 -1.95 2.39 8.81
CA ARG A 117 -3.27 3.03 9.01
C ARG A 117 -4.36 2.35 8.17
N ILE A 118 -4.03 1.91 6.96
CA ILE A 118 -4.96 1.14 6.13
C ILE A 118 -5.29 -0.24 6.71
N LEU A 119 -4.38 -0.86 7.48
CA LEU A 119 -4.69 -2.07 8.25
C LEU A 119 -5.72 -1.78 9.35
N SER A 120 -5.62 -0.62 10.00
CA SER A 120 -6.61 -0.17 10.98
C SER A 120 -7.96 0.11 10.32
N ALA A 121 -7.97 0.70 9.11
CA ALA A 121 -9.18 0.90 8.32
C ALA A 121 -9.84 -0.44 7.93
N ALA A 122 -9.04 -1.41 7.47
CA ALA A 122 -9.51 -2.75 7.14
C ALA A 122 -10.16 -3.43 8.35
N ALA A 123 -9.54 -3.32 9.54
CA ALA A 123 -10.09 -3.86 10.78
C ALA A 123 -11.46 -3.23 11.14
N GLN A 124 -11.62 -1.91 10.96
CA GLN A 124 -12.91 -1.25 11.21
C GLN A 124 -14.00 -1.66 10.22
N LEU A 125 -13.63 -2.01 8.99
CA LEU A 125 -14.56 -2.45 7.95
C LEU A 125 -14.80 -3.97 7.95
N GLY A 126 -14.11 -4.73 8.80
CA GLY A 126 -14.19 -6.19 8.81
C GLY A 126 -13.55 -6.88 7.60
N ILE A 127 -12.61 -6.20 6.93
CA ILE A 127 -11.86 -6.73 5.79
C ILE A 127 -10.62 -7.48 6.30
N ALA A 128 -10.35 -8.67 5.76
CA ALA A 128 -9.15 -9.41 6.11
C ALA A 128 -7.90 -8.61 5.72
N SER A 129 -6.87 -8.62 6.56
CA SER A 129 -5.63 -7.89 6.26
C SER A 129 -4.38 -8.57 6.82
N ILE A 130 -3.26 -8.38 6.11
CA ILE A 130 -1.94 -8.91 6.45
C ILE A 130 -0.93 -7.76 6.33
N GLY A 131 -0.08 -7.61 7.35
CA GLY A 131 1.10 -6.73 7.31
C GLY A 131 2.35 -7.52 6.92
N MET A 132 3.21 -6.90 6.13
CA MET A 132 4.57 -7.36 5.79
C MET A 132 5.61 -6.34 6.27
#